data_AF-A0A9P3PHS5-F1
#
_entry.id   AF-A0A9P3PHS5-F1
#
_cell.length_a   1.000
_cell.length_b   1.000
_cell.length_c   1.000
_cell.angle_alpha   90.00
_cell.angle_beta   90.00
_cell.angle_gamma   90.00
#
_symmetry.space_group_name_H-M   'P 1'
#
loop_
_entity.id
_entity.type
_entity.pdbx_description
1 polymer ?
#
loop_
_entity_poly.entity_id
_entity_poly.type
_entity_poly.pdbx_seq_one_letter_code
_entity_poly.pdbx_strand_id
1 'polypeptide(L)'
;MQEAAITTSRSIIMHTSLAYLSPEIRTFDSILHDSLVGKLSVVSERLRFPTEILLLIRHQLLSALTSQLFDRSTQALAHYESSLRKLLCQECLSYFQDVYGPDIWGWEQFTGACTCRVAKEKADGGQAGYQEIIGYCNLWSQEQPFPNCSTWLESYLSFELSRRADFRDSFHSIWDVVGVVLEDHGCRLSDNAKQPNNHRHFRPFRHIKIAVDIPTAVTIVPAQSAALEGDVARSAPIIIRRADRDLGLSLASEQGLEIRRHAGQSCPQPRLRTADLLPPLSSKEFRIAGIVAAFSTIAVAAASLPLTLATIALTVVCYYSTPHALRIL
;
A
#
# COMPACT_ATOMS: atom_id res chain seq x y z
N MET A 1 -18.75 -16.07 -26.90
CA MET A 1 -18.90 -16.06 -25.43
C MET A 1 -17.83 -15.13 -24.88
N GLN A 2 -18.20 -14.15 -24.06
CA GLN A 2 -17.25 -13.24 -23.42
C GLN A 2 -16.57 -14.02 -22.27
N GLU A 3 -15.24 -14.08 -22.26
CA GLU A 3 -14.48 -14.74 -21.19
C GLU A 3 -14.75 -14.01 -19.87
N ALA A 4 -15.03 -14.76 -18.79
CA ALA A 4 -15.22 -14.17 -17.47
C ALA A 4 -13.88 -13.57 -17.02
N ALA A 5 -13.81 -12.24 -16.96
CA ALA A 5 -12.60 -11.52 -16.59
C ALA A 5 -12.96 -10.37 -15.64
N ILE A 6 -12.03 -10.06 -14.73
CA ILE A 6 -12.12 -8.86 -13.88
C ILE A 6 -10.94 -7.96 -14.20
N THR A 7 -11.24 -6.67 -14.34
CA THR A 7 -10.24 -5.63 -14.53
C THR A 7 -10.10 -4.85 -13.22
N THR A 8 -8.88 -4.76 -12.70
CA THR A 8 -8.56 -4.01 -11.48
C THR A 8 -7.29 -3.19 -11.69
N SER A 9 -6.98 -2.23 -10.81
CA SER A 9 -5.75 -1.43 -10.94
C SER A 9 -4.53 -2.22 -10.50
N ARG A 10 -3.36 -1.90 -11.08
CA ARG A 10 -2.07 -2.48 -10.67
C ARG A 10 -1.79 -2.23 -9.18
N SER A 11 -2.07 -1.02 -8.69
CA SER A 11 -1.82 -0.69 -7.28
C SER A 11 -2.69 -1.54 -6.37
N ILE A 12 -3.99 -1.67 -6.65
CA ILE A 12 -4.93 -2.41 -5.81
C ILE A 12 -4.46 -3.86 -5.66
N ILE A 13 -4.22 -4.56 -6.78
CA ILE A 13 -3.88 -5.98 -6.73
C ILE A 13 -2.57 -6.23 -5.97
N MET A 14 -1.56 -5.38 -6.14
CA MET A 14 -0.31 -5.48 -5.38
C MET A 14 -0.52 -5.33 -3.87
N HIS A 15 -1.27 -4.32 -3.44
CA HIS A 15 -1.52 -4.08 -2.01
C HIS A 15 -2.44 -5.15 -1.41
N THR A 16 -3.47 -5.61 -2.11
CA THR A 16 -4.36 -6.67 -1.64
C THR A 16 -3.61 -8.00 -1.51
N SER A 17 -2.72 -8.32 -2.45
CA SER A 17 -1.88 -9.52 -2.36
C SER A 17 -0.93 -9.47 -1.18
N LEU A 18 -0.31 -8.31 -0.92
CA LEU A 18 0.53 -8.12 0.28
C LEU A 18 -0.28 -8.21 1.57
N ALA A 19 -1.49 -7.65 1.61
CA ALA A 19 -2.39 -7.74 2.75
C ALA A 19 -2.85 -9.18 3.00
N TYR A 20 -3.17 -9.93 1.93
CA TYR A 20 -3.55 -11.34 2.02
C TYR A 20 -2.45 -12.22 2.61
N LEU A 21 -1.18 -11.97 2.26
CA LEU A 21 -0.04 -12.72 2.80
C LEU A 21 0.45 -12.23 4.16
N SER A 22 -0.20 -11.23 4.75
CA SER A 22 0.15 -10.71 6.07
C SER A 22 0.02 -11.78 7.16
N PRO A 23 0.85 -11.73 8.23
CA PRO A 23 0.74 -12.68 9.33
C PRO A 23 -0.62 -12.58 10.05
N GLU A 24 -1.25 -11.40 10.05
CA GLU A 24 -2.58 -11.16 10.62
C GLU A 24 -3.65 -11.97 9.88
N ILE A 25 -3.69 -11.88 8.54
CA ILE A 25 -4.64 -12.66 7.73
C ILE A 25 -4.34 -14.15 7.81
N ARG A 26 -3.07 -14.56 7.73
CA ARG A 26 -2.69 -15.99 7.84
C ARG A 26 -3.11 -16.60 9.18
N THR A 27 -2.91 -15.86 10.26
CA THR A 27 -3.32 -16.29 11.60
C THR A 27 -4.84 -16.38 11.68
N PHE A 28 -5.56 -15.39 11.15
CA PHE A 28 -7.02 -15.42 11.11
C PHE A 28 -7.56 -16.59 10.27
N ASP A 29 -6.93 -16.87 9.14
CA ASP A 29 -7.28 -18.00 8.27
C ASP A 29 -7.01 -19.35 8.94
N SER A 30 -5.97 -19.46 9.78
CA SER A 30 -5.73 -20.66 10.58
C SER A 30 -6.83 -20.89 11.64
N ILE A 31 -7.29 -19.83 12.30
CA ILE A 31 -8.41 -19.88 13.25
C ILE A 31 -9.70 -20.30 12.55
N LEU A 32 -9.97 -19.73 11.38
CA LEU A 32 -11.09 -20.12 10.52
C LEU A 32 -11.04 -21.61 10.18
N HIS A 33 -9.87 -22.11 9.75
CA HIS A 33 -9.72 -23.52 9.40
C HIS A 33 -9.93 -24.45 10.60
N ASP A 34 -9.35 -24.12 11.75
CA ASP A 34 -9.50 -24.89 12.99
C ASP A 34 -10.96 -24.90 13.49
N SER A 35 -11.70 -23.81 13.27
CA SER A 35 -13.13 -23.71 13.61
C SER A 35 -14.00 -24.63 12.74
N LEU A 36 -13.65 -24.79 11.46
CA LEU A 36 -14.42 -25.59 10.49
C LEU A 36 -14.18 -27.10 10.65
N VAL A 37 -12.95 -27.50 10.96
CA VAL A 37 -12.58 -28.93 11.04
C VAL A 37 -13.07 -29.55 12.37
N GLY A 38 -13.61 -28.76 13.30
CA GLY A 38 -14.12 -29.25 14.58
C GLY A 38 -13.04 -29.89 15.47
N LYS A 39 -11.75 -29.74 15.11
CA LYS A 39 -10.60 -30.36 15.77
C LYS A 39 -10.25 -29.75 17.12
N LEU A 40 -10.84 -28.60 17.46
CA LEU A 40 -10.79 -28.03 18.81
C LEU A 40 -11.70 -28.83 19.75
N SER A 41 -11.32 -30.08 19.99
CA SER A 41 -11.96 -30.96 20.94
C SER A 41 -11.54 -30.54 22.37
N VAL A 42 -12.53 -30.31 23.22
CA VAL A 42 -12.47 -30.36 24.70
C VAL A 42 -12.25 -29.07 25.53
N VAL A 43 -11.46 -28.05 25.16
CA VAL A 43 -11.01 -27.09 26.21
C VAL A 43 -11.72 -25.72 26.30
N SER A 44 -12.56 -25.30 25.36
CA SER A 44 -13.43 -24.11 25.60
C SER A 44 -14.60 -24.00 24.64
N GLU A 45 -15.77 -24.47 25.08
CA GLU A 45 -17.06 -24.25 24.40
C GLU A 45 -17.52 -22.78 24.42
N ARG A 46 -16.85 -21.90 25.19
CA ARG A 46 -17.50 -20.66 25.63
C ARG A 46 -17.42 -19.46 24.69
N LEU A 47 -16.62 -19.45 23.63
CA LEU A 47 -16.57 -18.30 22.71
C LEU A 47 -16.22 -18.74 21.27
N ARG A 48 -17.10 -19.50 20.62
CA ARG A 48 -17.02 -19.70 19.16
C ARG A 48 -17.93 -18.69 18.48
N PHE A 49 -17.33 -17.82 17.67
CA PHE A 49 -18.09 -16.96 16.78
C PHE A 49 -18.68 -17.79 15.64
N PRO A 50 -19.91 -17.47 15.17
CA PRO A 50 -20.44 -18.02 13.93
C PRO A 50 -19.49 -17.75 12.75
N THR A 51 -19.40 -18.69 11.81
CA THR A 51 -18.51 -18.59 10.64
C THR A 51 -18.77 -17.32 9.84
N GLU A 52 -20.03 -16.87 9.76
CA GLU A 52 -20.43 -15.64 9.09
C GLU A 52 -19.76 -14.41 9.71
N ILE A 53 -19.66 -14.37 11.04
CA ILE A 53 -19.00 -13.29 11.77
C ILE A 53 -17.49 -13.34 11.54
N LEU A 54 -16.90 -14.54 11.53
CA LEU A 54 -15.47 -14.69 11.25
C LEU A 54 -15.13 -14.24 9.82
N LEU A 55 -15.94 -14.61 8.82
CA LEU A 55 -15.75 -14.16 7.44
C LEU A 55 -15.90 -12.63 7.30
N LEU A 56 -16.84 -12.02 8.04
CA LEU A 56 -16.98 -10.57 8.08
C LEU A 56 -15.74 -9.89 8.69
N ILE A 57 -15.22 -10.43 9.80
CA ILE A 57 -13.99 -9.93 10.43
C ILE A 57 -12.80 -10.05 9.47
N ARG A 58 -12.64 -11.21 8.82
CA ARG A 58 -11.60 -11.43 7.81
C ARG A 58 -11.64 -10.37 6.70
N HIS A 59 -12.84 -10.12 6.17
CA HIS A 59 -13.02 -9.14 5.11
C HIS A 59 -12.65 -7.73 5.56
N GLN A 60 -13.11 -7.31 6.75
CA GLN A 60 -12.76 -6.00 7.32
C GLN A 60 -11.26 -5.88 7.62
N LEU A 61 -10.64 -6.94 8.12
CA LEU A 61 -9.21 -7.00 8.38
C LEU A 61 -8.40 -6.83 7.09
N LEU A 62 -8.78 -7.54 6.02
CA LEU A 62 -8.11 -7.43 4.73
C LEU A 62 -8.24 -6.01 4.15
N SER A 63 -9.43 -5.41 4.22
CA SER A 63 -9.66 -4.04 3.77
C SER A 63 -8.83 -3.02 4.56
N ALA A 64 -8.82 -3.13 5.89
CA ALA A 64 -8.03 -2.25 6.76
C ALA A 64 -6.52 -2.35 6.49
N LEU A 65 -6.00 -3.56 6.34
CA LEU A 65 -4.58 -3.78 6.02
C LEU A 65 -4.22 -3.26 4.62
N THR A 66 -5.09 -3.47 3.64
CA THR A 66 -4.90 -2.94 2.28
C THR A 66 -4.83 -1.41 2.30
N SER A 67 -5.77 -0.76 3.01
CA SER A 67 -5.75 0.70 3.18
C SER A 67 -4.48 1.18 3.88
N GLN A 68 -4.04 0.50 4.93
CA GLN A 68 -2.81 0.87 5.64
C GLN A 68 -1.57 0.73 4.76
N LEU A 69 -1.46 -0.34 3.97
CA LEU A 69 -0.36 -0.51 3.03
C LEU A 69 -0.38 0.58 1.95
N PHE A 70 -1.56 0.94 1.47
CA PHE A 70 -1.74 2.02 0.51
C PHE A 70 -1.30 3.38 1.07
N ASP A 71 -1.69 3.71 2.30
CA ASP A 71 -1.28 4.95 2.98
C ASP A 71 0.24 5.01 3.14
N ARG A 72 0.87 3.89 3.51
CA ARG A 72 2.34 3.79 3.63
C ARG A 72 3.02 3.99 2.29
N SER A 73 2.54 3.36 1.22
CA SER A 73 3.07 3.55 -0.13
C SER A 73 2.90 4.99 -0.61
N THR A 74 1.78 5.64 -0.29
CA THR A 74 1.54 7.05 -0.63
C THR A 74 2.49 7.99 0.13
N GLN A 75 2.73 7.74 1.42
CA GLN A 75 3.71 8.50 2.20
C GLN A 75 5.14 8.29 1.69
N ALA A 76 5.50 7.05 1.34
CA ALA A 76 6.80 6.73 0.77
C ALA A 76 6.99 7.42 -0.60
N LEU A 77 5.94 7.47 -1.42
CA LEU A 77 5.93 8.20 -2.69
C LEU A 77 6.17 9.69 -2.47
N ALA A 78 5.42 10.31 -1.56
CA ALA A 78 5.58 11.73 -1.23
C ALA A 78 7.00 12.04 -0.72
N HIS A 79 7.59 11.13 0.08
CA HIS A 79 8.98 11.26 0.52
C HIS A 79 9.97 11.14 -0.64
N TYR A 80 9.76 10.19 -1.56
CA TYR A 80 10.56 10.04 -2.76
C TYR A 80 10.51 11.30 -3.64
N GLU A 81 9.30 11.79 -3.96
CA GLU A 81 9.12 13.02 -4.74
C GLU A 81 9.74 14.25 -4.06
N SER A 82 9.59 14.38 -2.73
CA SER A 82 10.24 15.45 -1.96
C SER A 82 11.77 15.35 -2.05
N SER A 83 12.31 14.14 -1.99
CA SER A 83 13.74 13.88 -2.14
C SER A 83 14.23 14.29 -3.53
N LEU A 84 13.48 13.97 -4.58
CA LEU A 84 13.79 14.41 -5.96
C LEU A 84 13.78 15.94 -6.08
N ARG A 85 12.79 16.64 -5.53
CA ARG A 85 12.75 18.12 -5.55
C ARG A 85 13.94 18.73 -4.83
N LYS A 86 14.36 18.14 -3.71
CA LYS A 86 15.54 18.59 -2.97
C LYS A 86 16.78 18.53 -3.84
N LEU A 87 16.95 17.54 -4.72
CA LEU A 87 18.12 17.41 -5.60
C LEU A 87 18.36 18.63 -6.52
N LEU A 88 17.36 19.50 -6.71
CA LEU A 88 17.46 20.75 -7.44
C LEU A 88 17.64 21.96 -6.50
N CYS A 89 18.44 22.95 -6.91
CA CYS A 89 18.42 24.27 -6.26
C CYS A 89 17.10 25.00 -6.60
N GLN A 90 16.78 26.07 -5.86
CA GLN A 90 15.52 26.81 -6.03
C GLN A 90 15.30 27.33 -7.47
N GLU A 91 16.36 27.80 -8.12
CA GLU A 91 16.31 28.30 -9.51
C GLU A 91 16.06 27.17 -10.52
N CYS A 92 16.76 26.04 -10.39
CA CYS A 92 16.49 24.88 -11.23
C CYS A 92 15.08 24.32 -10.98
N LEU A 93 14.64 24.26 -9.72
CA LEU A 93 13.30 23.75 -9.38
C LEU A 93 12.20 24.62 -10.00
N SER A 94 12.31 25.95 -9.91
CA SER A 94 11.37 26.87 -10.56
C SER A 94 11.37 26.72 -12.07
N TYR A 95 12.54 26.64 -12.70
CA TYR A 95 12.64 26.37 -14.14
C TYR A 95 11.93 25.06 -14.54
N PHE A 96 12.17 23.96 -13.82
CA PHE A 96 11.51 22.69 -14.11
C PHE A 96 9.98 22.77 -13.93
N GLN A 97 9.52 23.47 -12.90
CA GLN A 97 8.10 23.69 -12.66
C GLN A 97 7.44 24.54 -13.75
N ASP A 98 8.13 25.56 -14.25
CA ASP A 98 7.62 26.45 -15.30
C ASP A 98 7.60 25.76 -16.68
N VAL A 99 8.59 24.92 -16.98
CA VAL A 99 8.72 24.25 -18.28
C VAL A 99 7.91 22.95 -18.38
N TYR A 100 7.98 22.10 -17.35
CA TYR A 100 7.36 20.77 -17.37
C TYR A 100 6.10 20.68 -16.51
N GLY A 101 5.82 21.70 -15.70
CA GLY A 101 4.72 21.69 -14.74
C GLY A 101 5.09 21.10 -13.38
N PRO A 102 4.12 21.05 -12.45
CA PRO A 102 4.34 20.63 -11.06
C PRO A 102 4.51 19.12 -10.88
N ASP A 103 4.17 18.31 -11.90
CA ASP A 103 4.26 16.86 -11.86
C ASP A 103 5.70 16.40 -12.19
N ILE A 104 6.42 15.89 -11.18
CA ILE A 104 7.80 15.42 -11.34
C ILE A 104 7.88 14.26 -12.33
N TRP A 105 6.83 13.44 -12.42
CA TRP A 105 6.82 12.27 -13.29
C TRP A 105 6.85 12.66 -14.78
N GLY A 106 6.52 13.91 -15.12
CA GLY A 106 6.61 14.46 -16.46
C GLY A 106 7.97 15.10 -16.81
N TRP A 107 8.95 15.08 -15.89
CA TRP A 107 10.24 15.75 -16.11
C TRP A 107 11.21 14.88 -16.92
N GLU A 108 11.00 14.78 -18.24
CA GLU A 108 11.75 13.89 -19.14
C GLU A 108 13.28 14.12 -19.16
N GLN A 109 13.72 15.34 -18.85
CA GLN A 109 15.13 15.75 -18.84
C GLN A 109 15.76 15.72 -17.44
N PHE A 110 15.04 15.26 -16.41
CA PHE A 110 15.61 15.14 -15.08
C PHE A 110 16.62 13.99 -15.03
N THR A 111 17.90 14.33 -14.87
CA THR A 111 19.02 13.35 -14.82
C THR A 111 19.56 13.15 -13.41
N GLY A 112 19.01 13.84 -12.40
CA GLY A 112 19.44 13.76 -11.01
C GLY A 112 19.73 15.13 -10.40
N ALA A 113 20.70 15.19 -9.49
CA ALA A 113 21.08 16.41 -8.79
C ALA A 113 21.59 17.51 -9.73
N CYS A 114 21.17 18.75 -9.50
CA CYS A 114 21.65 19.87 -10.32
C CYS A 114 23.11 20.21 -9.98
N THR A 115 23.87 20.57 -11.01
CA THR A 115 25.29 20.94 -10.88
C THR A 115 25.49 22.16 -9.98
N CYS A 116 24.54 23.10 -9.98
CA CYS A 116 24.54 24.29 -9.12
C CYS A 116 24.59 23.93 -7.63
N ARG A 117 23.80 22.93 -7.20
CA ARG A 117 23.76 22.49 -5.80
C ARG A 117 25.07 21.80 -5.41
N VAL A 118 25.57 20.92 -6.27
CA VAL A 118 26.85 20.22 -6.07
C VAL A 118 28.02 21.21 -6.00
N ALA A 119 28.02 22.25 -6.83
CA ALA A 119 29.04 23.29 -6.81
C ALA A 119 29.00 24.12 -5.52
N LYS A 120 27.80 24.48 -5.05
CA LYS A 120 27.61 25.25 -3.81
C LYS A 120 28.13 24.51 -2.58
N GLU A 121 27.79 23.22 -2.44
CA GLU A 121 28.24 22.42 -1.29
C GLU A 121 29.75 22.19 -1.27
N LYS A 122 30.37 22.09 -2.45
CA LYS A 122 31.84 22.06 -2.56
C LYS A 122 32.47 23.37 -2.13
N ALA A 123 31.85 24.51 -2.46
CA ALA A 123 32.35 25.83 -2.06
C ALA A 123 32.21 26.09 -0.55
N ASP A 124 31.11 25.62 0.05
CA ASP A 124 30.81 25.81 1.47
C ASP A 124 31.65 24.90 2.41
N GLY A 125 32.50 24.00 1.86
CA GLY A 125 33.37 23.12 2.64
C GLY A 125 32.62 22.09 3.50
N GLY A 126 31.31 21.95 3.31
CA GLY A 126 30.43 21.12 4.12
C GLY A 126 30.49 19.65 3.71
N GLN A 127 31.49 18.91 4.19
CA GLN A 127 31.64 17.47 3.92
C GLN A 127 30.41 16.65 4.41
N ALA A 128 29.70 17.14 5.43
CA ALA A 128 28.47 16.52 5.95
C ALA A 128 27.26 16.63 5.00
N GLY A 129 27.08 17.76 4.31
CA GLY A 129 25.95 17.96 3.39
C GLY A 129 26.06 17.07 2.14
N TYR A 130 27.29 16.85 1.68
CA TYR A 130 27.57 15.99 0.53
C TYR A 130 27.24 14.51 0.82
N GLN A 131 27.53 14.02 2.05
CA GLN A 131 27.17 12.65 2.45
C GLN A 131 25.66 12.46 2.56
N GLU A 132 24.92 13.47 3.01
CA GLU A 132 23.46 13.40 3.07
C GLU A 132 22.86 13.27 1.67
N ILE A 133 23.31 14.07 0.69
CA ILE A 133 22.84 13.96 -0.70
C ILE A 133 23.25 12.65 -1.34
N ILE A 134 24.47 12.21 -1.12
CA ILE A 134 24.91 10.89 -1.57
C ILE A 134 24.10 9.78 -0.90
N GLY A 135 23.70 9.91 0.36
CA GLY A 135 22.85 8.94 1.05
C GLY A 135 21.48 8.80 0.41
N TYR A 136 20.84 9.93 0.09
CA TYR A 136 19.56 9.95 -0.62
C TYR A 136 19.67 9.42 -2.05
N CYS A 137 20.77 9.75 -2.73
CA CYS A 137 21.10 9.16 -4.01
C CYS A 137 21.28 7.65 -3.83
N ASN A 138 22.23 7.16 -3.04
CA ASN A 138 22.57 5.74 -2.96
C ASN A 138 21.44 4.79 -2.55
N LEU A 139 20.44 5.24 -1.78
CA LEU A 139 19.28 4.39 -1.44
C LEU A 139 18.33 4.16 -2.64
N TRP A 140 18.29 5.09 -3.61
CA TRP A 140 17.36 5.04 -4.75
C TRP A 140 18.03 5.24 -6.13
N SER A 141 19.35 5.47 -6.15
CA SER A 141 20.21 5.67 -7.32
C SER A 141 20.66 4.34 -7.88
N GLN A 142 19.69 3.49 -8.22
CA GLN A 142 19.89 2.65 -9.39
C GLN A 142 19.75 3.54 -10.62
N GLU A 143 20.82 4.29 -10.92
CA GLU A 143 21.25 4.94 -12.18
C GLU A 143 20.24 5.77 -13.01
N GLN A 144 18.92 5.66 -12.85
CA GLN A 144 17.90 6.36 -13.62
C GLN A 144 16.65 6.61 -12.78
N PRO A 145 16.01 7.79 -12.88
CA PRO A 145 14.70 8.01 -12.29
C PRO A 145 13.68 7.04 -12.89
N PHE A 146 12.70 6.64 -12.08
CA PHE A 146 11.63 5.76 -12.55
C PHE A 146 10.79 6.48 -13.63
N PRO A 147 10.45 5.80 -14.74
CA PRO A 147 9.71 6.42 -15.84
C PRO A 147 8.29 6.83 -15.45
N ASN A 148 7.69 6.16 -14.46
CA ASN A 148 6.37 6.50 -13.96
C ASN A 148 6.17 6.02 -12.52
N CYS A 149 5.14 6.55 -11.86
CA CYS A 149 4.77 6.21 -10.49
C CYS A 149 4.50 4.70 -10.29
N SER A 150 3.95 4.00 -11.29
CA SER A 150 3.68 2.55 -11.18
C SER A 150 4.97 1.72 -11.10
N THR A 151 5.97 2.02 -11.93
CA THR A 151 7.27 1.34 -11.88
C THR A 151 8.03 1.60 -10.59
N TRP A 152 7.92 2.83 -10.05
CA TRP A 152 8.42 3.14 -8.72
C TRP A 152 7.73 2.29 -7.65
N LEU A 153 6.40 2.19 -7.69
CA LEU A 153 5.62 1.43 -6.71
C LEU A 153 6.00 -0.06 -6.75
N GLU A 154 6.14 -0.62 -7.95
CA GLU A 154 6.56 -2.02 -8.13
C GLU A 154 7.94 -2.28 -7.53
N SER A 155 8.89 -1.38 -7.77
CA SER A 155 10.23 -1.45 -7.17
C SER A 155 10.19 -1.28 -5.66
N TYR A 156 9.43 -0.30 -5.15
CA TYR A 156 9.24 -0.03 -3.73
C TYR A 156 8.69 -1.24 -2.99
N LEU A 157 7.59 -1.82 -3.49
CA LEU A 157 6.96 -2.99 -2.87
C LEU A 157 7.85 -4.24 -2.96
N SER A 158 8.58 -4.42 -4.06
CA SER A 158 9.56 -5.52 -4.21
C SER A 158 10.73 -5.38 -3.23
N PHE A 159 11.21 -4.16 -3.01
CA PHE A 159 12.23 -3.87 -2.02
C PHE A 159 11.73 -4.10 -0.58
N GLU A 160 10.52 -3.63 -0.26
CA GLU A 160 9.90 -3.86 1.05
C GLU A 160 9.68 -5.36 1.34
N LEU A 161 9.30 -6.14 0.33
CA LEU A 161 9.21 -7.60 0.41
C LEU A 161 10.57 -8.22 0.76
N SER A 162 11.63 -7.81 0.06
CA SER A 162 12.99 -8.32 0.27
C SER A 162 13.53 -7.98 1.68
N ARG A 163 13.08 -6.86 2.26
CA ARG A 163 13.46 -6.44 3.62
C ARG A 163 12.76 -7.27 4.70
N ARG A 164 11.56 -7.80 4.43
CA ARG A 164 10.84 -8.67 5.38
C ARG A 164 11.49 -10.05 5.38
N ALA A 165 12.08 -10.44 6.52
CA ALA A 165 12.90 -11.64 6.66
C ALA A 165 12.19 -12.95 6.28
N ASP A 166 10.87 -12.96 6.28
CA ASP A 166 10.04 -14.15 6.03
C ASP A 166 9.99 -14.58 4.55
N PHE A 167 10.48 -13.76 3.62
CA PHE A 167 10.39 -13.99 2.16
C PHE A 167 11.73 -14.26 1.47
N ARG A 168 12.79 -14.54 2.26
CA ARG A 168 14.20 -14.40 1.85
C ARG A 168 14.64 -15.13 0.58
N ASP A 169 13.97 -16.20 0.15
CA ASP A 169 14.53 -17.09 -0.88
C ASP A 169 13.68 -17.30 -2.15
N SER A 170 12.51 -16.65 -2.31
CA SER A 170 11.61 -17.03 -3.44
C SER A 170 10.99 -15.89 -4.25
N PHE A 171 10.93 -14.67 -3.72
CA PHE A 171 10.25 -13.57 -4.39
C PHE A 171 11.24 -12.48 -4.79
N HIS A 172 11.45 -12.33 -6.11
CA HIS A 172 12.30 -11.27 -6.66
C HIS A 172 11.48 -10.04 -7.07
N SER A 173 10.19 -10.23 -7.29
CA SER A 173 9.25 -9.21 -7.72
C SER A 173 7.94 -9.29 -6.95
N ILE A 174 7.32 -8.14 -6.71
CA ILE A 174 5.93 -8.05 -6.24
C ILE A 174 4.96 -8.85 -7.12
N TRP A 175 5.25 -9.00 -8.41
CA TRP A 175 4.42 -9.78 -9.33
C TRP A 175 4.49 -11.29 -9.09
N ASP A 176 5.58 -11.80 -8.52
CA ASP A 176 5.68 -13.21 -8.11
C ASP A 176 4.70 -13.47 -6.96
N VAL A 177 4.61 -12.53 -6.01
CA VAL A 177 3.63 -12.56 -4.90
C VAL A 177 2.20 -12.48 -5.41
N VAL A 178 1.91 -11.56 -6.33
CA VAL A 178 0.58 -11.46 -6.96
C VAL A 178 0.22 -12.77 -7.68
N GLY A 179 1.18 -13.38 -8.39
CA GLY A 179 1.00 -14.68 -9.05
C GLY A 179 0.57 -15.77 -8.08
N VAL A 180 1.30 -15.96 -6.98
CA VAL A 180 0.98 -16.96 -5.95
C VAL A 180 -0.42 -16.73 -5.36
N VAL A 181 -0.75 -15.49 -4.99
CA VAL A 181 -2.07 -15.18 -4.41
C VAL A 181 -3.21 -15.43 -5.40
N LEU A 182 -3.01 -15.15 -6.68
CA LEU A 182 -4.02 -15.44 -7.71
C LEU A 182 -4.16 -16.94 -7.94
N GLU A 183 -3.06 -17.70 -7.94
CA GLU A 183 -3.06 -19.15 -8.08
C GLU A 183 -3.83 -19.83 -6.94
N ASP A 184 -3.67 -19.36 -5.69
CA ASP A 184 -4.46 -19.81 -4.53
C ASP A 184 -5.98 -19.61 -4.72
N HIS A 185 -6.36 -18.67 -5.58
CA HIS A 185 -7.75 -18.38 -5.96
C HIS A 185 -8.14 -18.94 -7.33
N GLY A 186 -7.33 -19.82 -7.93
CA GLY A 186 -7.61 -20.43 -9.23
C GLY A 186 -7.62 -19.43 -10.39
N CYS A 187 -6.97 -18.29 -10.21
CA CYS A 187 -6.88 -17.18 -11.15
C CYS A 187 -5.44 -17.01 -11.66
N ARG A 188 -5.30 -16.28 -12.75
CA ARG A 188 -4.00 -15.84 -13.29
C ARG A 188 -4.12 -14.46 -13.92
N LEU A 189 -2.98 -13.77 -14.03
CA LEU A 189 -2.89 -12.57 -14.84
C LEU A 189 -2.98 -12.92 -16.33
N SER A 190 -3.77 -12.16 -17.08
CA SER A 190 -3.79 -12.23 -18.55
C SER A 190 -2.38 -11.98 -19.10
N ASP A 191 -1.97 -12.68 -20.16
CA ASP A 191 -0.59 -12.61 -20.69
C ASP A 191 -0.18 -11.20 -21.13
N ASN A 192 -1.14 -10.34 -21.47
CA ASN A 192 -0.90 -8.92 -21.78
C ASN A 192 -0.41 -8.12 -20.57
N ALA A 193 -0.64 -8.62 -19.35
CA ALA A 193 -0.21 -7.98 -18.10
C ALA A 193 1.13 -8.51 -17.58
N LYS A 194 1.59 -9.67 -18.08
CA LYS A 194 2.92 -10.18 -17.75
C LYS A 194 3.94 -9.30 -18.48
N GLN A 195 4.58 -8.40 -17.73
CA GLN A 195 5.76 -7.70 -18.23
C GLN A 195 6.75 -8.74 -18.78
N PRO A 196 7.40 -8.48 -19.93
CA PRO A 196 8.41 -9.37 -20.45
C PRO A 196 9.47 -9.60 -19.37
N ASN A 197 9.55 -10.84 -18.90
CA ASN A 197 10.23 -11.30 -17.68
C ASN A 197 11.78 -11.21 -17.77
N ASN A 198 12.30 -10.26 -18.55
CA ASN A 198 13.71 -10.14 -18.92
C ASN A 198 14.56 -9.38 -17.89
N HIS A 199 14.01 -8.94 -16.77
CA HIS A 199 14.78 -8.29 -15.70
C HIS A 199 15.52 -9.27 -14.77
N ARG A 200 15.56 -10.57 -15.07
CA ARG A 200 16.27 -11.57 -14.26
C ARG A 200 17.79 -11.38 -14.17
N HIS A 201 18.35 -10.40 -14.88
CA HIS A 201 19.70 -9.91 -14.60
C HIS A 201 19.68 -8.40 -14.51
N PHE A 202 19.82 -7.86 -13.29
CA PHE A 202 20.43 -6.56 -13.03
C PHE A 202 21.87 -6.57 -13.57
N ARG A 203 22.02 -6.59 -14.90
CA ARG A 203 23.22 -6.10 -15.57
C ARG A 203 22.99 -4.61 -15.84
N PRO A 204 23.99 -3.75 -15.64
CA PRO A 204 23.92 -2.34 -16.01
C PRO A 204 23.73 -2.26 -17.53
N PHE A 205 22.49 -2.14 -17.99
CA PHE A 205 22.14 -2.12 -19.41
C PHE A 205 22.06 -0.69 -19.91
N ARG A 206 22.75 -0.49 -21.04
CA ARG A 206 22.79 0.74 -21.82
C ARG A 206 21.41 1.09 -22.38
N HIS A 207 21.04 2.34 -22.16
CA HIS A 207 20.05 3.18 -22.84
C HIS A 207 19.31 2.56 -24.04
N ILE A 208 18.15 1.97 -23.79
CA ILE A 208 17.05 1.95 -24.77
C ILE A 208 15.81 2.44 -24.04
N LYS A 209 15.47 3.72 -24.24
CA LYS A 209 14.22 4.32 -23.77
C LYS A 209 13.10 3.86 -24.71
N ILE A 210 12.41 2.78 -24.38
CA ILE A 210 11.11 2.49 -25.00
C ILE A 210 10.06 2.99 -24.02
N ALA A 211 9.42 4.11 -24.37
CA ALA A 211 8.22 4.56 -23.70
C ALA A 211 7.08 3.59 -24.08
N VAL A 212 6.99 2.46 -23.37
CA VAL A 212 5.84 1.58 -23.46
C VAL A 212 4.81 2.11 -22.47
N ASP A 213 3.65 2.51 -22.98
CA ASP A 213 2.48 2.80 -22.14
C ASP A 213 2.11 1.53 -21.38
N ILE A 214 2.52 1.47 -20.11
CA ILE A 214 2.17 0.35 -19.23
C ILE A 214 0.70 0.51 -18.87
N PRO A 215 -0.16 -0.48 -19.16
CA PRO A 215 -1.58 -0.38 -18.84
C PRO A 215 -1.77 -0.24 -17.33
N THR A 216 -2.52 0.79 -16.90
CA THR A 216 -2.82 1.06 -15.49
C THR A 216 -3.72 -0.01 -14.87
N ALA A 217 -4.51 -0.67 -15.71
CA ALA A 217 -5.41 -1.73 -15.34
C ALA A 217 -4.85 -3.11 -15.75
N VAL A 218 -5.16 -4.11 -14.94
CA VAL A 218 -4.74 -5.50 -15.09
C VAL A 218 -5.98 -6.36 -15.17
N THR A 219 -5.99 -7.29 -16.12
CA THR A 219 -7.08 -8.24 -16.32
C THR A 219 -6.72 -9.59 -15.69
N ILE A 220 -7.58 -10.05 -14.80
CA ILE A 220 -7.51 -11.35 -14.13
C ILE A 220 -8.47 -12.30 -14.83
N VAL A 221 -7.96 -13.48 -15.18
CA VAL A 221 -8.71 -14.55 -15.84
C VAL A 221 -8.58 -15.86 -15.05
N PRO A 222 -9.53 -16.81 -15.16
CA PRO A 222 -9.38 -18.12 -14.55
C PRO A 222 -8.13 -18.84 -15.07
N ALA A 223 -7.45 -19.59 -14.20
CA ALA A 223 -6.25 -20.34 -14.59
C ALA A 223 -6.54 -21.43 -15.63
N GLN A 224 -7.73 -22.04 -15.57
CA GLN A 224 -8.12 -23.19 -16.37
C GLN A 224 -8.77 -22.85 -17.73
N SER A 225 -8.77 -21.58 -18.15
CA SER A 225 -9.56 -21.15 -19.33
C SER A 225 -9.07 -21.71 -20.68
N ALA A 226 -7.85 -22.26 -20.77
CA ALA A 226 -7.23 -22.62 -22.04
C ALA A 226 -7.43 -24.08 -22.50
N ALA A 227 -7.92 -25.00 -21.65
CA ALA A 227 -7.70 -26.43 -21.90
C ALA A 227 -8.93 -27.36 -21.94
N LEU A 228 -10.12 -26.98 -21.48
CA LEU A 228 -11.21 -27.95 -21.28
C LEU A 228 -12.60 -27.40 -21.66
N GLU A 229 -13.14 -27.93 -22.76
CA GLU A 229 -14.55 -27.75 -23.18
C GLU A 229 -15.48 -28.61 -22.30
N GLY A 230 -16.61 -28.03 -21.86
CA GLY A 230 -17.73 -28.78 -21.26
C GLY A 230 -18.19 -28.23 -19.91
N ASP A 231 -17.44 -28.49 -18.83
CA ASP A 231 -17.85 -28.15 -17.46
C ASP A 231 -17.09 -26.97 -16.83
N VAL A 232 -15.84 -26.74 -17.24
CA VAL A 232 -14.99 -25.65 -16.69
C VAL A 232 -15.55 -24.26 -17.05
N ALA A 233 -16.24 -24.14 -18.19
CA ALA A 233 -16.88 -22.89 -18.59
C ALA A 233 -17.96 -22.42 -17.59
N ARG A 234 -18.59 -23.33 -16.84
CA ARG A 234 -19.61 -22.99 -15.83
C ARG A 234 -19.02 -22.52 -14.51
N SER A 235 -17.81 -22.97 -14.15
CA SER A 235 -17.16 -22.61 -12.89
C SER A 235 -16.36 -21.31 -12.96
N ALA A 236 -15.90 -20.91 -14.15
CA ALA A 236 -15.17 -19.66 -14.39
C ALA A 236 -15.75 -18.41 -13.71
N PRO A 237 -17.05 -18.06 -13.86
CA PRO A 237 -17.62 -16.88 -13.21
C PRO A 237 -17.67 -17.01 -11.67
N ILE A 238 -17.74 -18.23 -11.13
CA ILE A 238 -17.75 -18.47 -9.69
C ILE A 238 -16.36 -18.24 -9.11
N ILE A 239 -15.32 -18.76 -9.78
CA ILE A 239 -13.91 -18.57 -9.39
C ILE A 239 -13.58 -17.07 -9.35
N ILE A 240 -13.96 -16.35 -10.41
CA ILE A 240 -13.68 -14.92 -10.55
C ILE A 240 -14.43 -14.09 -9.50
N ARG A 241 -15.72 -14.36 -9.27
CA ARG A 241 -16.49 -13.69 -8.20
C ARG A 241 -15.95 -13.99 -6.81
N ARG A 242 -15.43 -15.21 -6.59
CA ARG A 242 -14.81 -15.58 -5.32
C ARG A 242 -13.51 -14.81 -5.11
N ALA A 243 -12.63 -14.76 -6.11
CA ALA A 243 -11.39 -14.00 -6.05
C ALA A 243 -11.65 -12.51 -5.78
N ASP A 244 -12.64 -11.93 -6.47
CA ASP A 244 -13.04 -10.54 -6.26
C ASP A 244 -13.50 -10.26 -4.83
N ARG A 245 -14.40 -11.10 -4.30
CA ARG A 245 -14.92 -10.98 -2.94
C ARG A 245 -13.82 -11.20 -1.89
N ASP A 246 -13.00 -12.23 -2.08
CA ASP A 246 -12.03 -12.68 -1.09
C ASP A 246 -10.79 -11.77 -1.05
N LEU A 247 -10.45 -11.11 -2.17
CA LEU A 247 -9.37 -10.11 -2.27
C LEU A 247 -9.86 -8.66 -2.16
N GLY A 248 -11.16 -8.40 -2.27
CA GLY A 248 -11.75 -7.06 -2.21
C GLY A 248 -11.44 -6.17 -3.43
N LEU A 249 -11.31 -6.74 -4.63
CA LEU A 249 -10.83 -6.02 -5.82
C LEU A 249 -11.83 -4.95 -6.30
N SER A 250 -13.13 -5.21 -6.20
CA SER A 250 -14.19 -4.27 -6.57
C SER A 250 -14.30 -3.06 -5.62
N LEU A 251 -14.19 -3.27 -4.30
CA LEU A 251 -14.36 -2.22 -3.29
C LEU A 251 -13.23 -1.19 -3.33
N ALA A 252 -12.01 -1.65 -3.63
CA ALA A 252 -10.85 -0.79 -3.70
C ALA A 252 -10.91 0.20 -4.89
N SER A 253 -11.64 -0.16 -5.95
CA SER A 253 -11.90 0.72 -7.10
C SER A 253 -12.83 1.88 -6.72
N GLU A 254 -13.89 1.61 -5.96
CA GLU A 254 -14.86 2.62 -5.53
C GLU A 254 -14.28 3.62 -4.53
N GLN A 255 -13.34 3.18 -3.69
CA GLN A 255 -12.66 4.04 -2.71
C GLN A 255 -11.63 4.99 -3.35
N GLY A 256 -11.41 4.90 -4.66
CA GLY A 256 -10.44 5.74 -5.35
C GLY A 256 -9.01 5.51 -4.86
N LEU A 257 -8.67 4.27 -4.47
CA LEU A 257 -7.32 3.84 -4.08
C LEU A 257 -6.40 3.73 -5.32
N GLU A 258 -6.45 4.74 -6.18
CA GLU A 258 -5.36 5.06 -7.07
C GLU A 258 -4.41 5.94 -6.29
N ILE A 259 -3.12 5.61 -6.29
CA ILE A 259 -2.12 6.45 -5.64
C ILE A 259 -2.21 7.83 -6.29
N ARG A 260 -2.91 8.72 -5.60
CA ARG A 260 -3.35 9.97 -6.19
C ARG A 260 -2.10 10.80 -6.33
N ARG A 261 -1.70 11.04 -7.59
CA ARG A 261 -0.63 12.00 -7.86
C ARG A 261 -1.07 13.31 -7.23
N HIS A 262 -0.31 13.81 -6.26
CA HIS A 262 -0.49 15.17 -5.77
C HIS A 262 0.03 16.11 -6.85
N ALA A 263 -0.67 16.16 -7.99
CA ALA A 263 -0.38 17.07 -9.07
C ALA A 263 -0.68 18.48 -8.58
N GLY A 264 0.35 19.19 -8.13
CA GLY A 264 0.28 20.63 -7.89
C GLY A 264 -0.63 21.10 -6.74
N GLN A 265 -1.18 20.21 -5.90
CA GLN A 265 -1.51 20.63 -4.55
C GLN A 265 -0.19 20.90 -3.86
N SER A 266 0.21 22.17 -3.93
CA SER A 266 1.23 22.75 -3.06
C SER A 266 0.92 22.21 -1.68
N CYS A 267 1.68 21.20 -1.26
CA CYS A 267 1.72 20.77 0.12
C CYS A 267 1.87 22.09 0.86
N PRO A 268 0.89 22.50 1.70
CA PRO A 268 0.98 23.78 2.38
C PRO A 268 2.36 23.75 2.98
N GLN A 269 3.26 24.62 2.47
CA GLN A 269 4.63 24.67 2.96
C GLN A 269 4.42 24.65 4.47
N PRO A 270 4.96 23.66 5.21
CA PRO A 270 4.96 23.79 6.65
C PRO A 270 5.60 25.15 6.82
N ARG A 271 4.81 26.16 7.23
CA ARG A 271 5.32 27.49 7.44
C ARG A 271 6.39 27.20 8.45
N LEU A 272 7.64 27.19 7.98
CA LEU A 272 8.82 27.12 8.80
C LEU A 272 8.67 28.37 9.62
N ARG A 273 8.01 28.20 10.78
CA ARG A 273 8.12 29.13 11.87
C ARG A 273 9.62 29.24 12.01
N THR A 274 10.10 30.41 11.66
CA THR A 274 11.37 30.97 12.08
C THR A 274 11.30 30.98 13.60
N ALA A 275 11.44 29.82 14.20
CA ALA A 275 11.59 29.59 15.62
C ALA A 275 13.04 29.16 15.74
N ASP A 276 13.87 30.19 15.91
CA ASP A 276 15.06 30.19 16.75
C ASP A 276 15.96 28.96 16.70
N LEU A 277 17.14 29.16 16.12
CA LEU A 277 18.43 28.81 16.69
C LEU A 277 18.33 28.00 18.00
N LEU A 278 18.23 26.68 17.90
CA LEU A 278 18.51 25.79 19.02
C LEU A 278 19.56 24.75 18.59
N PRO A 279 20.60 24.53 19.41
CA PRO A 279 21.69 23.61 19.11
C PRO A 279 21.21 22.16 19.15
N PRO A 280 21.96 21.21 18.57
CA PRO A 280 21.57 19.79 18.52
C PRO A 280 21.32 19.25 19.92
N LEU A 281 20.05 18.89 20.19
CA LEU A 281 19.63 18.40 21.49
C LEU A 281 20.03 16.93 21.68
N SER A 282 20.58 16.71 22.87
CA SER A 282 21.11 15.45 23.41
C SER A 282 20.05 14.36 23.50
N SER A 283 20.49 13.10 23.35
CA SER A 283 19.71 11.84 23.36
C SER A 283 18.77 11.60 24.56
N LYS A 284 18.72 12.51 25.53
CA LYS A 284 17.80 12.46 26.68
C LYS A 284 16.38 12.94 26.34
N GLU A 285 16.19 13.76 25.31
CA GLU A 285 14.86 14.30 24.97
C GLU A 285 13.96 13.32 24.20
N PHE A 286 14.56 12.33 23.53
CA PHE A 286 13.80 11.30 22.81
C PHE A 286 12.92 10.46 23.75
N ARG A 287 13.30 10.36 25.04
CA ARG A 287 12.49 9.64 26.05
C ARG A 287 11.26 10.44 26.48
N ILE A 288 11.28 11.77 26.43
CA ILE A 288 10.15 12.62 26.86
C ILE A 288 9.07 12.64 25.76
N ALA A 289 9.46 12.69 24.50
CA ALA A 289 8.51 12.65 23.37
C ALA A 289 7.69 11.34 23.32
N GLY A 290 8.33 10.19 23.63
CA GLY A 290 7.63 8.91 23.71
C GLY A 290 6.61 8.84 24.85
N ILE A 291 6.91 9.46 25.99
CA ILE A 291 6.00 9.54 27.14
C ILE A 291 4.78 10.41 26.81
N VAL A 292 4.97 11.57 26.16
CA VAL A 292 3.88 12.45 25.75
C VAL A 292 2.95 11.78 24.74
N ALA A 293 3.51 11.03 23.77
CA ALA A 293 2.72 10.26 22.81
C ALA A 293 1.87 9.18 23.52
N ALA A 294 2.43 8.47 24.49
CA ALA A 294 1.71 7.45 25.26
C ALA A 294 0.58 8.04 26.14
N PHE A 295 0.77 9.23 26.73
CA PHE A 295 -0.30 9.89 27.48
C PHE A 295 -1.44 10.38 26.58
N SER A 296 -1.15 10.82 25.35
CA SER A 296 -2.18 11.25 24.41
C SER A 296 -3.12 10.12 24.00
N THR A 297 -2.59 8.91 23.79
CA THR A 297 -3.40 7.73 23.41
C THR A 297 -4.27 7.26 24.58
N ILE A 298 -3.74 7.30 25.81
CA ILE A 298 -4.50 6.96 27.02
C ILE A 298 -5.63 7.97 27.26
N ALA A 299 -5.38 9.27 27.06
CA ALA A 299 -6.41 10.30 27.23
C ALA A 299 -7.56 10.16 26.22
N VAL A 300 -7.24 9.84 24.95
CA VAL A 300 -8.26 9.58 23.91
C VAL A 300 -9.07 8.33 24.24
N ALA A 301 -8.43 7.26 24.72
CA ALA A 301 -9.12 6.04 25.15
C ALA A 301 -10.01 6.29 26.39
N ALA A 302 -9.55 7.08 27.35
CA ALA A 302 -10.31 7.43 28.55
C ALA A 302 -11.55 8.30 28.24
N ALA A 303 -11.49 9.13 27.19
CA ALA A 303 -12.62 9.93 26.75
C ALA A 303 -13.64 9.13 25.90
N SER A 304 -13.20 8.11 25.16
CA SER A 304 -14.09 7.35 24.28
C SER A 304 -14.88 6.25 25.01
N LEU A 305 -14.32 5.67 26.06
CA LEU A 305 -14.94 4.59 26.86
C LEU A 305 -16.28 4.98 27.54
N PRO A 306 -16.44 6.15 28.19
CA PRO A 306 -17.73 6.54 28.75
C PRO A 306 -18.77 6.82 27.65
N LEU A 307 -18.32 7.27 26.46
CA LEU A 307 -19.20 7.58 25.34
C LEU A 307 -19.76 6.30 24.69
N THR A 308 -18.94 5.25 24.59
CA THR A 308 -19.38 3.90 24.14
C THR A 308 -20.27 3.23 25.18
N LEU A 309 -19.97 3.34 26.47
CA LEU A 309 -20.85 2.85 27.54
C LEU A 309 -22.22 3.56 27.54
N ALA A 310 -22.23 4.88 27.35
CA ALA A 310 -23.46 5.66 27.27
C ALA A 310 -24.31 5.23 26.06
N THR A 311 -23.70 5.00 24.90
CA THR A 311 -24.43 4.53 23.71
C THR A 311 -24.98 3.11 23.89
N ILE A 312 -24.21 2.19 24.49
CA ILE A 312 -24.71 0.84 24.81
C ILE A 312 -25.88 0.92 25.79
N ALA A 313 -25.76 1.70 26.87
CA ALA A 313 -26.83 1.86 27.84
C ALA A 313 -28.11 2.44 27.21
N LEU A 314 -27.98 3.48 26.38
CA LEU A 314 -29.11 4.13 25.72
C LEU A 314 -29.78 3.18 24.72
N THR A 315 -28.98 2.36 24.01
CA THR A 315 -29.48 1.39 23.04
C THR A 315 -30.20 0.21 23.72
N VAL A 316 -29.71 -0.26 24.89
CA VAL A 316 -30.43 -1.21 25.76
C VAL A 316 -31.72 -0.61 26.29
N VAL A 317 -31.68 0.63 26.82
CA VAL A 317 -32.89 1.31 27.32
C VAL A 317 -33.90 1.42 26.20
N CYS A 318 -33.55 1.95 25.03
CA CYS A 318 -34.47 2.08 23.88
C CYS A 318 -35.04 0.74 23.42
N TYR A 319 -34.25 -0.34 23.47
CA TYR A 319 -34.71 -1.68 23.08
C TYR A 319 -35.74 -2.24 24.08
N TYR A 320 -35.50 -2.07 25.39
CA TYR A 320 -36.38 -2.58 26.44
C TYR A 320 -37.53 -1.63 26.81
N SER A 321 -37.41 -0.35 26.51
CA SER A 321 -38.47 0.64 26.70
C SER A 321 -39.44 0.68 25.52
N THR A 322 -39.65 -0.46 24.85
CA THR A 322 -40.73 -0.59 23.88
C THR A 322 -42.02 -0.10 24.53
N PRO A 323 -42.62 1.00 24.05
CA PRO A 323 -43.81 1.54 24.69
C PRO A 323 -44.93 0.54 24.47
N HIS A 324 -45.35 -0.12 25.55
CA HIS A 324 -46.51 -1.01 25.59
C HIS A 324 -47.82 -0.33 25.17
N ALA A 325 -47.80 0.99 24.89
CA ALA A 325 -48.94 1.82 24.55
C ALA A 325 -49.39 1.76 23.07
N LEU A 326 -48.69 1.02 22.18
CA LEU A 326 -49.08 0.88 20.76
C LEU A 326 -49.62 -0.53 20.40
N ARG A 327 -50.31 -1.17 21.36
CA ARG A 327 -51.01 -2.47 21.14
C ARG A 327 -52.53 -2.35 21.27
N ILE A 328 -53.10 -1.24 20.79
CA ILE A 328 -54.53 -1.10 20.54
C ILE A 328 -54.72 -0.46 19.17
N LEU A 329 -54.79 -1.32 18.14
CA LEU A 329 -55.71 -1.21 17.01
C LEU A 329 -55.68 -2.51 16.20
#